data_AF-A0A7C7FV23-F1
#
_entry.id   AF-A0A7C7FV23-F1
#
_cell.length_a   1.000
_cell.length_b   1.000
_cell.length_c   1.000
_cell.angle_alpha   90.00
_cell.angle_beta   90.00
_cell.angle_gamma   90.00
#
_symmetry.space_group_name_H-M   'P 1'
#
loop_
_entity.id
_entity.type
_entity.pdbx_description
1 polymer ?
#
loop_
_entity_poly.entity_id
_entity_poly.type
_entity_poly.pdbx_seq_one_letter_code
_entity_poly.pdbx_strand_id
1 'polypeptide(L)'
;MTFEHIDGADDQWLYLPALKRVKRIASKNKSGSFMGSEFSYEDIAATKPEKFTYKYIREDKHQDISVWIVERYPKDPNSGYTKIVSWVDQSNFQVVKQEFFDRKGSPLKFEIDNRNTVYLEKFWRPSEIIMENLQTKKKTTLTFSDWGFQQGQKSSLFSKRSLERQR
;
A
#
# COMPACT_ATOMS: atom_id res chain seq x y z
N MET A 1 12.66 3.75 1.14
CA MET A 1 12.94 2.93 2.34
C MET A 1 11.99 3.36 3.44
N THR A 2 11.36 2.40 4.10
CA THR A 2 10.42 2.63 5.21
C THR A 2 10.93 1.86 6.43
N PHE A 3 11.07 2.53 7.57
CA PHE A 3 11.20 1.90 8.87
C PHE A 3 9.86 2.05 9.60
N GLU A 4 9.26 0.92 9.95
CA GLU A 4 7.91 0.89 10.46
C GLU A 4 7.90 0.75 11.97
N HIS A 5 7.02 1.49 12.62
CA HIS A 5 6.82 1.43 14.06
C HIS A 5 5.41 0.90 14.36
N ILE A 6 5.28 0.11 15.43
CA ILE A 6 3.96 -0.37 15.90
C ILE A 6 3.23 0.80 16.56
N ASP A 7 3.91 1.46 17.49
CA ASP A 7 3.47 2.67 18.16
C ASP A 7 4.19 3.87 17.55
N GLY A 8 3.41 4.80 16.98
CA GLY A 8 3.93 6.03 16.40
C GLY A 8 4.05 6.00 14.87
N ALA A 9 4.68 7.04 14.34
CA ALA A 9 4.75 7.27 12.91
C ALA A 9 5.92 6.55 12.25
N ASP A 10 5.67 5.91 11.10
CA ASP A 10 6.74 5.33 10.28
C ASP A 10 7.73 6.38 9.81
N ASP A 11 8.98 5.98 9.72
CA ASP A 11 10.00 6.78 9.09
C ASP A 11 10.19 6.36 7.63
N GLN A 12 9.94 7.28 6.72
CA GLN A 12 10.06 7.03 5.29
C GLN A 12 11.10 7.95 4.65
N TRP A 13 11.91 7.37 3.75
CA TRP A 13 12.89 8.10 2.94
C TRP A 13 12.73 7.72 1.48
N LEU A 14 12.73 8.76 0.64
CA LEU A 14 12.78 8.65 -0.80
C LEU A 14 14.13 9.19 -1.28
N TYR A 15 14.84 8.41 -2.08
CA TYR A 15 16.00 8.90 -2.81
C TYR A 15 15.52 9.54 -4.12
N LEU A 16 15.97 10.76 -4.40
CA LEU A 16 15.67 11.51 -5.61
C LEU A 16 16.93 11.57 -6.48
N PRO A 17 17.06 10.70 -7.51
CA PRO A 17 18.30 10.58 -8.29
C PRO A 17 18.72 11.87 -8.98
N ALA A 18 17.74 12.61 -9.53
CA ALA A 18 17.97 13.90 -10.21
C ALA A 18 18.62 14.94 -9.28
N LEU A 19 18.36 14.86 -7.97
CA LEU A 19 18.90 15.77 -6.97
C LEU A 19 20.05 15.16 -6.18
N LYS A 20 20.34 13.86 -6.38
CA LYS A 20 21.27 13.06 -5.56
C LYS A 20 21.04 13.24 -4.06
N ARG A 21 19.78 13.31 -3.65
CA ARG A 21 19.38 13.62 -2.26
C ARG A 21 18.37 12.63 -1.72
N VAL A 22 18.53 12.29 -0.45
CA VAL A 22 17.53 11.56 0.32
C VAL A 22 16.61 12.56 1.01
N LYS A 23 15.30 12.46 0.77
CA LYS A 23 14.28 13.27 1.43
C LYS A 23 13.52 12.41 2.43
N ARG A 24 13.44 12.85 3.69
CA ARG A 24 12.53 12.26 4.68
C ARG A 24 11.10 12.68 4.35
N ILE A 25 10.19 11.71 4.30
CA ILE A 25 8.76 11.95 4.20
C ILE A 25 8.23 12.05 5.63
N ALA A 26 7.85 13.26 6.03
CA ALA A 26 7.28 13.47 7.35
C ALA A 26 5.91 12.79 7.43
N SER A 27 5.56 12.19 8.59
CA SER A 27 4.28 11.50 8.79
C SER A 27 3.07 12.33 8.36
N LYS A 28 3.08 13.64 8.66
CA LYS A 28 2.04 14.59 8.27
C LYS A 28 1.80 14.73 6.75
N ASN A 29 2.75 14.29 5.93
CA ASN A 29 2.70 14.35 4.47
C ASN A 29 2.44 12.98 3.83
N LYS A 30 2.10 11.95 4.61
CA LYS A 30 1.94 10.57 4.08
C LYS A 30 0.80 10.42 3.08
N SER A 31 -0.21 11.27 3.17
CA SER A 31 -1.33 11.32 2.23
C SER A 31 -0.96 11.96 0.88
N GLY A 32 0.25 12.51 0.74
CA GLY A 32 0.73 13.11 -0.50
C GLY A 32 1.02 12.06 -1.57
N SER A 33 0.86 12.44 -2.84
CA SER A 33 1.15 11.58 -3.99
C SER A 33 2.60 11.10 -3.98
N PHE A 34 2.78 9.80 -4.22
CA PHE A 34 4.05 9.13 -4.42
C PHE A 34 4.50 9.35 -5.87
N MET A 35 5.55 10.15 -6.05
CA MET A 35 6.16 10.42 -7.36
C MET A 35 5.18 10.90 -8.45
N GLY A 36 4.11 11.59 -8.09
CA GLY A 36 3.11 12.10 -9.03
C GLY A 36 2.10 11.06 -9.52
N SER A 37 2.09 9.86 -8.92
CA SER A 37 1.12 8.80 -9.18
C SER A 37 -0.16 8.95 -8.34
N GLU A 38 -1.13 8.07 -8.60
CA GLU A 38 -2.35 7.96 -7.78
C GLU A 38 -2.13 7.17 -6.48
N PHE A 39 -0.93 6.62 -6.26
CA PHE A 39 -0.51 6.10 -4.96
C PHE A 39 -0.08 7.26 -4.07
N SER A 40 -0.36 7.16 -2.78
CA SER A 40 0.16 8.02 -1.72
C SER A 40 1.34 7.35 -1.02
N TYR A 41 2.12 8.09 -0.23
CA TYR A 41 3.22 7.50 0.54
C TYR A 41 2.74 6.48 1.59
N GLU A 42 1.51 6.62 2.11
CA GLU A 42 0.91 5.64 3.01
C GLU A 42 0.48 4.34 2.31
N ASP A 43 0.22 4.36 1.00
CA ASP A 43 -0.12 3.14 0.23
C ASP A 43 1.12 2.28 -0.08
N ILE A 44 2.31 2.90 -0.10
CA ILE A 44 3.59 2.19 -0.37
C ILE A 44 4.18 1.60 0.93
N ALA A 45 3.69 2.00 2.10
CA ALA A 45 4.08 1.41 3.37
C ALA A 45 3.42 0.04 3.56
N ALA A 46 4.00 -0.87 4.35
CA ALA A 46 3.30 -2.10 4.66
C ALA A 46 2.07 -1.81 5.53
N THR A 47 0.97 -2.48 5.21
CA THR A 47 -0.24 -2.47 6.02
C THR A 47 -0.01 -3.31 7.28
N LYS A 48 -0.27 -2.73 8.46
CA LYS A 48 -0.24 -3.45 9.74
C LYS A 48 -1.63 -3.49 10.38
N PRO A 49 -2.11 -4.64 10.87
CA PRO A 49 -3.42 -4.74 11.53
C PRO A 49 -3.60 -3.73 12.68
N GLU A 50 -2.54 -3.49 13.44
CA GLU A 50 -2.58 -2.65 14.64
C GLU A 50 -2.88 -1.17 14.33
N LYS A 51 -2.63 -0.73 13.09
CA LYS A 51 -2.83 0.67 12.65
C LYS A 51 -4.27 1.03 12.32
N PHE A 52 -5.20 0.06 12.38
CA PHE A 52 -6.59 0.27 12.03
C PHE A 52 -7.54 -0.29 13.09
N THR A 53 -8.78 0.20 13.08
CA THR A 53 -9.92 -0.52 13.64
C THR A 53 -10.75 -1.10 12.50
N TYR A 54 -11.44 -2.21 12.75
CA TYR A 54 -12.10 -2.99 11.71
C TYR A 54 -13.57 -3.17 11.99
N LYS A 55 -14.35 -3.25 10.92
CA LYS A 55 -15.75 -3.64 10.95
C LYS A 55 -16.03 -4.60 9.81
N TYR A 56 -16.43 -5.82 10.14
CA TYR A 56 -16.96 -6.75 9.16
C TYR A 56 -18.32 -6.25 8.65
N ILE A 57 -18.54 -6.31 7.34
CA ILE A 57 -19.77 -5.82 6.71
C ILE A 57 -20.66 -6.97 6.28
N ARG A 58 -20.14 -7.83 5.39
CA ARG A 58 -20.87 -8.98 4.82
C ARG A 58 -19.95 -9.85 3.99
N GLU A 59 -20.48 -10.98 3.54
CA GLU A 59 -19.95 -11.74 2.41
C GLU A 59 -20.52 -11.19 1.09
N ASP A 60 -19.75 -11.32 0.02
CA ASP A 60 -20.15 -10.89 -1.32
C ASP A 60 -19.43 -11.75 -2.37
N LYS A 61 -19.62 -11.43 -3.65
CA LYS A 61 -18.81 -11.97 -4.74
C LYS A 61 -18.10 -10.85 -5.50
N HIS A 62 -16.83 -11.08 -5.83
CA HIS A 62 -16.06 -10.22 -6.73
C HIS A 62 -15.46 -11.06 -7.84
N GLN A 63 -15.88 -10.83 -9.09
CA GLN A 63 -15.42 -11.61 -10.26
C GLN A 63 -15.52 -13.13 -10.02
N ASP A 64 -16.69 -13.59 -9.56
CA ASP A 64 -16.99 -14.98 -9.20
C ASP A 64 -16.22 -15.58 -8.01
N ILE A 65 -15.35 -14.81 -7.36
CA ILE A 65 -14.66 -15.20 -6.12
C ILE A 65 -15.52 -14.80 -4.91
N SER A 66 -15.65 -15.70 -3.94
CA SER A 66 -16.31 -15.38 -2.67
C SER A 66 -15.38 -14.52 -1.82
N VAL A 67 -15.89 -13.41 -1.31
CA VAL A 67 -15.08 -12.42 -0.57
C VAL A 67 -15.77 -11.98 0.72
N TRP A 68 -14.98 -11.58 1.71
CA TRP A 68 -15.45 -10.78 2.83
C TRP A 68 -15.27 -9.31 2.52
N ILE A 69 -16.30 -8.51 2.79
CA ILE A 69 -16.22 -7.05 2.76
C ILE A 69 -15.94 -6.57 4.17
N VAL A 70 -14.80 -5.89 4.34
CA VAL A 70 -14.34 -5.37 5.62
C VAL A 70 -14.04 -3.88 5.48
N GLU A 71 -14.61 -3.07 6.38
CA GLU A 71 -14.20 -1.69 6.56
C GLU A 71 -13.03 -1.62 7.54
N ARG A 72 -12.01 -0.83 7.18
CA ARG A 72 -10.90 -0.48 8.06
C ARG A 72 -10.79 1.04 8.19
N TYR A 73 -10.53 1.48 9.41
CA TYR A 73 -10.48 2.89 9.80
C TYR A 73 -9.09 3.19 10.34
N PRO A 74 -8.29 4.05 9.67
CA PRO A 74 -6.94 4.38 10.13
C PRO A 74 -6.98 5.03 11.53
N LYS A 75 -6.09 4.60 12.44
CA LYS A 75 -5.94 5.23 13.77
C LYS A 75 -5.08 6.50 13.73
N ASP A 76 -4.23 6.66 12.71
CA ASP A 76 -3.38 7.84 12.56
C ASP A 76 -4.18 9.04 12.03
N PRO A 77 -4.29 10.14 12.77
CA PRO A 77 -5.01 11.34 12.31
C PRO A 77 -4.37 12.00 11.08
N ASN A 78 -3.11 11.64 10.75
CA ASN A 78 -2.42 12.13 9.56
C ASN A 78 -2.74 11.33 8.29
N SER A 79 -3.48 10.21 8.39
CA SER A 79 -3.93 9.49 7.18
C SER A 79 -4.77 10.42 6.29
N GLY A 80 -4.63 10.24 4.97
CA GLY A 80 -5.48 10.87 3.97
C GLY A 80 -6.88 10.27 3.93
N TYR A 81 -7.09 9.13 4.57
CA TYR A 81 -8.30 8.34 4.47
C TYR A 81 -9.10 8.35 5.78
N THR A 82 -10.40 8.49 5.67
CA THR A 82 -11.33 8.25 6.81
C THR A 82 -11.72 6.79 6.91
N LYS A 83 -11.78 6.12 5.75
CA LYS A 83 -12.25 4.75 5.64
C LYS A 83 -11.64 4.09 4.41
N ILE A 84 -11.37 2.80 4.54
CA ILE A 84 -11.01 1.93 3.42
C ILE A 84 -11.92 0.71 3.47
N VAL A 85 -12.57 0.39 2.37
CA VAL A 85 -13.38 -0.83 2.22
C VAL A 85 -12.53 -1.84 1.45
N SER A 86 -12.37 -3.05 1.97
CA SER A 86 -11.54 -4.11 1.37
C SER A 86 -12.40 -5.32 1.03
N TRP A 87 -12.20 -5.86 -0.17
CA TRP A 87 -12.70 -7.16 -0.59
C TRP A 87 -11.58 -8.17 -0.38
N VAL A 88 -11.77 -9.08 0.58
CA VAL A 88 -10.78 -10.08 0.98
C VAL A 88 -11.25 -11.45 0.50
N ASP A 89 -10.47 -12.12 -0.33
CA ASP A 89 -10.73 -13.46 -0.83
C ASP A 89 -10.82 -14.47 0.32
N GLN A 90 -11.93 -15.21 0.39
CA GLN A 90 -12.16 -16.17 1.47
C GLN A 90 -11.25 -17.40 1.42
N SER A 91 -10.68 -17.71 0.26
CA SER A 91 -9.86 -18.90 0.05
C SER A 91 -8.40 -18.73 0.51
N ASN A 92 -7.86 -17.51 0.38
CA ASN A 92 -6.43 -17.23 0.55
C ASN A 92 -6.12 -15.95 1.34
N PHE A 93 -7.16 -15.25 1.82
CA PHE A 93 -7.08 -14.04 2.63
C PHE A 93 -6.37 -12.85 1.94
N GLN A 94 -6.20 -12.90 0.62
CA GLN A 94 -5.64 -11.78 -0.13
C GLN A 94 -6.71 -10.72 -0.38
N VAL A 95 -6.28 -9.47 -0.37
CA VAL A 95 -7.12 -8.37 -0.84
C VAL A 95 -7.14 -8.43 -2.37
N VAL A 96 -8.33 -8.33 -2.96
CA VAL A 96 -8.51 -8.30 -4.42
C VAL A 96 -8.97 -6.93 -4.93
N LYS A 97 -9.60 -6.14 -4.05
CA LYS A 97 -10.05 -4.78 -4.33
C LYS A 97 -10.06 -3.95 -3.05
N GLN A 98 -9.76 -2.66 -3.16
CA GLN A 98 -9.99 -1.68 -2.10
C GLN A 98 -10.65 -0.42 -2.62
N GLU A 99 -11.45 0.24 -1.78
CA GLU A 99 -12.00 1.57 -2.02
C GLU A 99 -11.61 2.50 -0.89
N PHE A 100 -11.09 3.68 -1.24
CA PHE A 100 -10.55 4.66 -0.31
C PHE A 100 -11.47 5.88 -0.27
N PHE A 101 -11.77 6.35 0.94
CA PHE A 101 -12.59 7.53 1.20
C PHE A 101 -11.73 8.65 1.79
N ASP A 102 -11.84 9.85 1.23
CA ASP A 102 -11.05 11.01 1.67
C ASP A 102 -11.47 11.53 3.06
N ARG A 103 -10.81 12.60 3.53
CA ARG A 103 -11.11 13.24 4.81
C ARG A 103 -12.50 13.87 4.92
N LYS A 104 -13.19 14.08 3.79
CA LYS A 104 -14.59 14.53 3.74
C LYS A 104 -15.57 13.35 3.68
N GLY A 105 -15.06 12.11 3.67
CA GLY A 105 -15.87 10.89 3.55
C GLY A 105 -16.34 10.62 2.12
N SER A 106 -15.80 11.30 1.12
CA SER A 106 -16.17 11.08 -0.29
C SER A 106 -15.31 9.99 -0.93
N PRO A 107 -15.84 9.18 -1.86
CA PRO A 107 -15.05 8.24 -2.63
C PRO A 107 -13.91 8.98 -3.34
N LEU A 108 -12.68 8.54 -3.07
CA LEU A 108 -11.47 9.16 -3.60
C LEU A 108 -10.90 8.34 -4.76
N LYS A 109 -10.63 7.08 -4.49
CA LYS A 109 -9.94 6.17 -5.43
C LYS A 109 -10.24 4.73 -5.07
N PHE A 110 -9.95 3.82 -5.99
CA PHE A 110 -10.00 2.39 -5.75
C PHE A 110 -8.74 1.71 -6.27
N GLU A 111 -8.45 0.56 -5.67
CA GLU A 111 -7.32 -0.31 -6.00
C GLU A 111 -7.85 -1.69 -6.41
N ILE A 112 -7.22 -2.30 -7.41
CA ILE A 112 -7.47 -3.69 -7.82
C ILE A 112 -6.14 -4.41 -7.90
N ASP A 113 -6.09 -5.56 -7.23
CA ASP A 113 -4.94 -6.47 -7.22
C ASP A 113 -5.20 -7.61 -8.20
N ASN A 114 -4.45 -7.62 -9.28
CA ASN A 114 -4.60 -8.57 -10.38
C ASN A 114 -3.47 -9.59 -10.39
N ARG A 115 -3.78 -10.76 -10.97
CA ARG A 115 -2.80 -11.81 -11.30
C ARG A 115 -1.98 -12.23 -10.07
N ASN A 116 -2.68 -12.48 -8.96
CA ASN A 116 -2.10 -12.99 -7.73
C ASN A 116 -1.49 -14.38 -7.95
N THR A 117 -0.22 -14.53 -7.60
CA THR A 117 0.54 -15.78 -7.74
C THR A 117 1.15 -16.16 -6.40
N VAL A 118 1.10 -17.45 -6.06
CA VAL A 118 1.75 -17.99 -4.86
C VAL A 118 3.19 -18.38 -5.15
N TYR A 119 4.13 -17.84 -4.39
CA TYR A 119 5.55 -18.16 -4.45
C TYR A 119 5.97 -18.97 -3.22
N LEU A 120 6.87 -19.93 -3.41
CA LEU A 120 7.35 -20.82 -2.34
C LEU A 120 6.21 -21.45 -1.53
N GLU A 121 5.10 -21.77 -2.21
CA GLU A 121 3.87 -22.35 -1.62
C GLU A 121 3.27 -21.54 -0.46
N LYS A 122 3.67 -20.28 -0.29
CA LYS A 122 3.35 -19.50 0.91
C LYS A 122 3.08 -18.02 0.66
N PHE A 123 3.82 -17.38 -0.25
CA PHE A 123 3.81 -15.93 -0.39
C PHE A 123 3.01 -15.52 -1.63
N TRP A 124 1.78 -15.08 -1.40
CA TRP A 124 0.96 -14.47 -2.44
C TRP A 124 1.51 -13.10 -2.82
N ARG A 125 1.65 -12.85 -4.12
CA ARG A 125 2.03 -11.55 -4.67
C ARG A 125 1.20 -11.23 -5.91
N PRO A 126 0.61 -10.02 -6.01
CA PRO A 126 0.05 -9.55 -7.26
C PRO A 126 1.19 -9.20 -8.21
N SER A 127 1.01 -9.49 -9.50
CA SER A 127 1.93 -9.00 -10.54
C SER A 127 1.46 -7.67 -11.14
N GLU A 128 0.24 -7.24 -10.82
CA GLU A 128 -0.32 -5.96 -11.24
C GLU A 128 -1.22 -5.39 -10.15
N ILE A 129 -0.98 -4.12 -9.79
CA ILE A 129 -1.86 -3.33 -8.92
C ILE A 129 -2.28 -2.09 -9.69
N ILE A 130 -3.59 -1.88 -9.82
CA ILE A 130 -4.16 -0.71 -10.49
C ILE A 130 -4.78 0.20 -9.45
N MET A 131 -4.35 1.46 -9.43
CA MET A 131 -4.96 2.52 -8.64
C MET A 131 -5.64 3.54 -9.56
N GLU A 132 -6.93 3.77 -9.37
CA GLU A 132 -7.71 4.74 -10.15
C GLU A 132 -8.40 5.75 -9.25
N ASN A 133 -8.19 7.03 -9.54
CA ASN A 133 -8.78 8.15 -8.83
C ASN A 133 -10.14 8.51 -9.41
N LEU A 134 -11.18 8.36 -8.60
CA LEU A 134 -12.56 8.57 -9.01
C LEU A 134 -12.89 10.05 -9.26
N GLN A 135 -12.14 10.96 -8.64
CA GLN A 135 -12.35 12.41 -8.73
C GLN A 135 -11.64 13.00 -9.96
N THR A 136 -10.41 12.56 -10.24
CA THR A 136 -9.59 13.08 -11.35
C THR A 136 -9.61 12.21 -12.61
N LYS A 137 -10.13 10.99 -12.51
CA LYS A 137 -10.11 9.94 -13.55
C LYS A 137 -8.71 9.51 -14.00
N LYS A 138 -7.68 9.91 -13.26
CA LYS A 138 -6.31 9.45 -13.49
C LYS A 138 -6.15 8.03 -12.97
N LYS A 139 -5.23 7.30 -13.61
CA LYS A 139 -4.91 5.91 -13.29
C LYS A 139 -3.41 5.73 -13.24
N THR A 140 -2.94 4.95 -12.28
CA THR A 140 -1.56 4.43 -12.22
C THR A 140 -1.63 2.92 -12.13
N THR A 141 -0.79 2.23 -12.89
CA THR A 141 -0.58 0.77 -12.77
C THR A 141 0.83 0.51 -12.27
N LEU A 142 0.96 -0.28 -11.20
CA LEU A 142 2.22 -0.88 -10.78
C LEU A 142 2.28 -2.31 -11.32
N THR A 143 3.32 -2.62 -12.07
CA THR A 143 3.60 -3.97 -12.55
C THR A 143 4.85 -4.51 -11.87
N PHE A 144 4.80 -5.77 -11.45
CA PHE A 144 5.89 -6.46 -10.80
C PHE A 144 6.33 -7.66 -11.65
N SER A 145 7.63 -7.76 -11.89
CA SER A 145 8.27 -8.93 -12.52
C SER A 145 9.43 -9.42 -11.65
N ASP A 146 9.88 -10.65 -11.92
CA ASP A 146 11.13 -11.19 -11.39
C ASP A 146 11.23 -11.19 -9.85
N TRP A 147 10.17 -11.64 -9.18
CA TRP A 147 10.15 -11.76 -7.72
C TRP A 147 11.27 -12.68 -7.21
N GLY A 148 12.27 -12.09 -6.55
CA GLY A 148 13.33 -12.81 -5.85
C GLY A 148 13.02 -12.96 -4.35
N PHE A 149 12.95 -14.20 -3.87
CA PHE A 149 12.74 -14.51 -2.45
C PHE A 149 14.02 -15.01 -1.78
N GLN A 150 14.18 -14.75 -0.48
CA GLN A 150 15.25 -15.30 0.36
C GLN A 150 16.68 -15.09 -0.19
N GLN A 151 16.91 -13.96 -0.88
CA GLN A 151 18.17 -13.64 -1.58
C GLN A 151 19.36 -13.27 -0.67
N GLY A 152 19.30 -13.58 0.63
CA GLY A 152 20.39 -13.26 1.57
C GLY A 152 20.71 -11.77 1.72
N GLN A 153 19.72 -10.90 1.51
CA GLN A 153 19.90 -9.44 1.58
C GLN A 153 20.38 -9.01 2.96
N LYS A 154 21.50 -8.29 3.02
CA LYS A 154 22.09 -7.82 4.29
C LYS A 154 21.30 -6.64 4.85
N SER A 155 21.12 -6.59 6.17
CA SER A 155 20.44 -5.48 6.87
C SER A 155 21.06 -4.11 6.55
N SER A 156 22.36 -4.06 6.27
CA SER A 156 23.08 -2.85 5.87
C SER A 156 22.50 -2.18 4.61
N LEU A 157 21.82 -2.92 3.73
CA LEU A 157 21.14 -2.35 2.55
C LEU A 157 19.96 -1.46 2.95
N PHE A 158 19.34 -1.71 4.09
CA PHE A 158 18.25 -0.92 4.65
C PHE A 158 18.81 0.15 5.58
N SER A 159 19.68 1.01 5.04
CA SER A 159 20.21 2.17 5.78
C SER A 159 20.12 3.43 4.93
N LYS A 160 20.04 4.61 5.56
CA LYS A 160 20.02 5.89 4.84
C LYS A 160 21.26 6.04 3.95
N ARG A 161 22.42 5.58 4.44
CA ARG A 161 23.69 5.62 3.70
C ARG A 161 23.65 4.74 2.44
N SER A 162 22.90 3.65 2.46
CA SER A 162 22.75 2.76 1.29
C SER A 162 21.89 3.40 0.20
N LEU A 163 20.89 4.22 0.56
CA LEU A 163 20.11 5.00 -0.41
C LEU A 163 20.97 5.99 -1.20
N GLU A 164 21.97 6.60 -0.55
CA GLU A 164 22.89 7.55 -1.20
C GLU A 164 23.94 6.85 -2.09
N ARG A 165 24.13 5.55 -1.91
CA ARG A 165 25.15 4.74 -2.61
C ARG A 165 24.62 3.95 -3.80
N GLN A 166 23.31 3.93 -4.04
CA GLN A 166 22.74 3.42 -5.29
C GLN A 166 23.13 4.38 -6.43
N ARG A 167 24.32 4.12 -6.99
CA ARG A 167 24.89 4.71 -8.20
C ARG A 167 24.73 3.71 -9.33
#